data_AF-A0A329SDA0-F1
#
_entry.id   AF-A0A329SDA0-F1
#
_cell.length_a   1.000
_cell.length_b   1.000
_cell.length_c   1.000
_cell.angle_alpha   90.00
_cell.angle_beta   90.00
_cell.angle_gamma   90.00
#
_symmetry.space_group_name_H-M   'P 1'
#
loop_
_entity.id
_entity.type
_entity.pdbx_description
1 polymer ?
#
loop_
_entity_poly.entity_id
_entity_poly.type
_entity_poly.pdbx_seq_one_letter_code
_entity_poly.pdbx_strand_id
1 'polypeptide(L)'
;MCSVAKKQVYPTEQRALSRLRRVEAHPPTAKMSFADRLQQSDGKTVSRFIDLPWIPSTSNDVERLFSTAGIVLTDRRQRMHPTTLETLILLEFNRKLWDADVVLEIPREL
;
A
#
# COMPACT_ATOMS: atom_id res chain seq x y z
N MET A 1 39.31 16.30 -16.29
CA MET A 1 38.98 15.52 -15.07
C MET A 1 37.73 16.12 -14.47
N CYS A 2 36.56 15.48 -14.61
CA CYS A 2 35.30 16.03 -14.11
C CYS A 2 34.97 15.37 -12.76
N SER A 3 34.93 16.16 -11.68
CA SER A 3 34.62 15.71 -10.33
C SER A 3 33.11 15.58 -10.18
N VAL A 4 32.62 14.35 -9.97
CA VAL A 4 31.18 14.09 -9.79
C VAL A 4 30.77 14.46 -8.36
N ALA A 5 29.85 15.42 -8.25
CA ALA A 5 29.29 15.87 -6.99
C ALA A 5 28.60 14.73 -6.24
N LYS A 6 28.94 14.54 -4.96
CA LYS A 6 28.32 13.54 -4.10
C LYS A 6 26.92 14.01 -3.70
N LYS A 7 25.89 13.30 -4.19
CA LYS A 7 24.49 13.55 -3.80
C LYS A 7 24.26 13.06 -2.38
N GLN A 8 23.65 13.87 -1.52
CA GLN A 8 23.21 13.48 -0.18
C GLN A 8 22.10 12.44 -0.31
N VAL A 9 22.32 11.25 0.25
CA VAL A 9 21.46 10.07 0.14
C VAL A 9 20.58 9.97 1.39
N TYR A 10 19.26 9.90 1.20
CA TYR A 10 18.29 9.80 2.31
C TYR A 10 18.46 8.46 3.07
N PRO A 11 18.08 8.37 4.37
CA PRO A 11 18.27 7.16 5.18
C PRO A 11 17.63 5.90 4.60
N THR A 12 16.50 6.05 3.89
CA THR A 12 15.81 4.98 3.16
C THR A 12 16.60 4.51 1.94
N GLU A 13 17.24 5.43 1.22
CA GLU A 13 18.09 5.11 0.07
C GLU A 13 19.38 4.41 0.51
N GLN A 14 19.96 4.77 1.65
CA GLN A 14 21.13 4.08 2.22
C GLN A 14 20.83 2.61 2.52
N ARG A 15 19.62 2.32 3.02
CA ARG A 15 19.14 0.95 3.29
C ARG A 15 18.87 0.14 2.02
N ALA A 16 18.50 0.81 0.92
CA ALA A 16 18.32 0.17 -0.38
C ALA A 16 19.69 -0.12 -1.04
N LEU A 17 20.62 0.82 -0.99
CA LEU A 17 21.95 0.69 -1.59
C LEU A 17 22.84 -0.35 -0.89
N SER A 18 22.67 -0.55 0.42
CA SER A 18 23.40 -1.59 1.15
C SER A 18 23.10 -3.01 0.63
N ARG A 19 21.93 -3.23 0.01
CA ARG A 19 21.54 -4.51 -0.60
C ARG A 19 22.20 -4.76 -1.96
N LEU A 20 22.59 -3.69 -2.66
CA LEU A 20 23.23 -3.76 -3.98
C LEU A 20 24.75 -3.91 -3.90
N ARG A 21 25.34 -3.68 -2.72
CA ARG A 21 26.78 -3.86 -2.52
C ARG A 21 27.10 -5.35 -2.52
N ARG A 22 27.42 -5.85 -3.70
CA ARG A 22 27.93 -7.21 -3.96
C ARG A 22 29.05 -7.51 -2.97
N VAL A 23 28.80 -8.45 -2.06
CA VAL A 23 29.85 -9.03 -1.22
C VAL A 23 30.64 -9.98 -2.10
N GLU A 24 31.92 -9.68 -2.32
CA GLU A 24 32.87 -10.59 -2.97
C GLU A 24 32.89 -11.90 -2.16
N ALA A 25 32.49 -13.00 -2.80
CA ALA A 25 32.35 -14.30 -2.16
C ALA A 25 33.72 -14.97 -1.98
N HIS A 26 34.08 -15.34 -0.75
CA HIS A 26 35.19 -16.26 -0.48
C HIS A 26 34.74 -17.74 -0.63
N PRO A 27 35.65 -18.65 -1.05
CA PRO A 27 35.30 -20.04 -1.37
C PRO A 27 35.00 -20.89 -0.12
N PRO A 28 34.25 -22.02 -0.26
CA PRO A 28 33.55 -22.65 0.84
C PRO A 28 34.33 -23.83 1.43
N THR A 29 34.53 -23.84 2.75
CA THR A 29 34.89 -25.07 3.48
C THR A 29 34.16 -25.13 4.82
N ALA A 30 32.86 -25.45 4.79
CA ALA A 30 32.16 -25.97 5.96
C ALA A 30 30.87 -26.68 5.53
N LYS A 31 30.61 -27.87 6.06
CA LYS A 31 29.38 -28.64 5.84
C LYS A 31 28.21 -27.81 6.36
N MET A 32 27.39 -27.28 5.46
CA MET A 32 26.30 -26.37 5.82
C MET A 32 25.25 -27.07 6.66
N SER A 33 24.73 -26.37 7.67
CA SER A 33 23.70 -26.87 8.57
C SER A 33 22.39 -27.14 7.82
N PHE A 34 21.52 -27.99 8.37
CA PHE A 34 20.19 -28.22 7.79
C PHE A 34 19.40 -26.92 7.64
N ALA A 35 19.54 -25.99 8.60
CA ALA A 35 18.95 -24.65 8.53
C ALA A 35 19.49 -23.83 7.34
N ASP A 36 20.78 -23.93 7.04
CA ASP A 36 21.40 -23.23 5.90
C ASP A 36 20.90 -23.76 4.56
N ARG A 37 20.63 -25.08 4.47
CA ARG A 37 20.02 -25.69 3.27
C ARG A 37 18.62 -25.16 3.02
N LEU A 38 17.82 -24.95 4.07
CA LEU A 38 16.47 -24.39 3.95
C LEU A 38 16.48 -22.94 3.48
N GLN A 39 17.42 -22.13 3.98
CA GLN A 39 17.57 -20.73 3.57
C GLN A 39 18.06 -20.58 2.12
N GLN A 40 18.82 -21.55 1.61
CA GLN A 40 19.25 -21.58 0.21
C GLN A 40 18.21 -22.19 -0.71
N SER A 41 17.33 -23.06 -0.19
CA SER A 41 16.18 -23.60 -0.91
C SER A 41 14.98 -22.66 -0.97
N ASP A 42 15.12 -21.41 -0.51
CA ASP A 42 14.25 -20.31 -0.97
C ASP A 42 14.60 -20.00 -2.44
N GLY A 43 14.59 -21.06 -3.25
CA GLY A 43 14.60 -21.00 -4.68
C GLY A 43 13.42 -20.14 -5.04
N LYS A 44 13.72 -19.04 -5.71
CA LYS A 44 12.78 -18.26 -6.50
C LYS A 44 11.98 -19.24 -7.36
N THR A 45 10.92 -19.79 -6.80
CA THR A 45 9.78 -20.23 -7.57
C THR A 45 9.40 -18.97 -8.31
N VAL A 46 9.63 -18.97 -9.62
CA VAL A 46 9.25 -17.86 -10.48
C VAL A 46 7.73 -17.83 -10.37
N SER A 47 7.25 -17.03 -9.43
CA SER A 47 5.83 -16.87 -9.17
C SER A 47 5.22 -16.50 -10.51
N ARG A 48 4.20 -17.27 -10.95
CA ARG A 48 3.41 -16.90 -12.13
C ARG A 48 2.76 -15.51 -11.98
N PHE A 49 2.68 -15.03 -10.74
CA PHE A 49 2.11 -13.75 -10.39
C PHE A 49 3.21 -12.69 -10.37
N ILE A 50 2.90 -11.59 -11.04
CA ILE A 50 3.70 -10.37 -11.00
C ILE A 50 3.52 -9.75 -9.61
N ASP A 51 4.61 -9.26 -9.01
CA ASP A 51 4.51 -8.44 -7.82
C ASP A 51 3.87 -7.10 -8.20
N LEU A 52 2.72 -6.76 -7.61
CA LEU A 52 2.06 -5.47 -7.77
C LEU A 52 2.28 -4.61 -6.52
N PRO A 53 3.48 -4.04 -6.31
CA PRO A 53 3.79 -3.26 -5.11
C PRO A 53 2.99 -1.96 -5.01
N TRP A 54 2.36 -1.52 -6.11
CA TRP A 54 1.48 -0.35 -6.13
C TRP A 54 0.04 -0.66 -5.73
N ILE A 55 -0.36 -1.94 -5.71
CA ILE A 55 -1.62 -2.36 -5.12
C ILE A 55 -1.31 -2.56 -3.63
N PRO A 56 -1.84 -1.70 -2.74
CA PRO A 56 -1.65 -1.95 -1.33
C PRO A 56 -2.26 -3.31 -0.95
N SER A 57 -1.86 -3.91 0.16
CA SER A 57 -2.47 -5.18 0.63
C SER A 57 -3.92 -4.92 1.09
N THR A 58 -4.83 -4.69 0.15
CA THR A 58 -6.04 -3.86 0.32
C THR A 58 -7.29 -4.63 0.69
N SER A 59 -7.24 -5.41 1.78
CA SER A 59 -8.49 -5.76 2.45
C SER A 59 -8.84 -4.72 3.52
N ASN A 60 -7.86 -4.18 4.25
CA ASN A 60 -8.10 -3.31 5.41
C ASN A 60 -8.94 -2.04 5.08
N ASP A 61 -8.74 -1.41 3.93
CA ASP A 61 -9.51 -0.20 3.57
C ASP A 61 -10.97 -0.54 3.23
N VAL A 62 -11.18 -1.67 2.56
CA VAL A 62 -12.52 -2.19 2.23
C VAL A 62 -13.22 -2.70 3.50
N GLU A 63 -12.51 -3.38 4.38
CA GLU A 63 -13.00 -3.80 5.70
C GLU A 63 -13.40 -2.61 6.56
N ARG A 64 -12.59 -1.54 6.60
CA ARG A 64 -12.92 -0.28 7.27
C ARG A 64 -14.16 0.37 6.65
N LEU A 65 -14.25 0.39 5.32
CA LEU A 65 -15.41 0.92 4.60
C LEU A 65 -16.70 0.18 5.01
N PHE A 66 -16.70 -1.15 4.98
CA PHE A 66 -17.87 -1.95 5.35
C PHE A 66 -18.18 -1.91 6.85
N SER A 67 -17.16 -1.77 7.70
CA SER A 67 -17.37 -1.53 9.14
C SER A 67 -18.10 -0.21 9.37
N THR A 68 -17.68 0.86 8.70
CA THR A 68 -18.36 2.17 8.75
C THR A 68 -19.77 2.08 8.16
N ALA A 69 -19.94 1.38 7.04
CA ALA A 69 -21.25 1.14 6.44
C ALA A 69 -22.22 0.45 7.42
N GLY A 70 -21.72 -0.50 8.21
CA GLY A 70 -22.49 -1.16 9.28
C GLY A 70 -22.97 -0.19 10.37
N ILE A 71 -22.21 0.87 10.67
CA ILE A 71 -22.65 1.93 11.60
C ILE A 71 -23.75 2.80 10.97
N VAL A 72 -23.68 3.04 9.66
CA VAL A 72 -24.70 3.82 8.92
C VAL A 72 -26.00 3.02 8.78
N LEU A 73 -25.89 1.71 8.50
CA LEU A 73 -27.00 0.78 8.34
C LEU A 73 -27.38 0.13 9.67
N THR A 74 -28.18 0.85 10.46
CA THR A 74 -28.72 0.36 11.74
C THR A 74 -30.15 -0.16 11.59
N ASP A 75 -30.65 -0.90 12.58
CA ASP A 75 -32.01 -1.47 12.58
C ASP A 75 -33.11 -0.43 12.31
N ARG A 76 -32.94 0.79 12.81
CA ARG A 76 -33.89 1.89 12.61
C ARG A 76 -33.85 2.48 11.19
N ARG A 77 -32.78 2.20 10.44
CA ARG A 77 -32.49 2.73 9.11
C ARG A 77 -32.65 1.69 8.00
N GLN A 78 -33.24 0.54 8.29
CA GLN A 78 -33.49 -0.53 7.30
C GLN A 78 -34.42 -0.10 6.14
N ARG A 79 -35.18 0.98 6.30
CA ARG A 79 -36.01 1.57 5.23
C ARG A 79 -35.24 2.50 4.29
N MET A 80 -33.94 2.69 4.51
CA MET A 80 -33.10 3.50 3.63
C MET A 80 -32.95 2.81 2.27
N HIS A 81 -33.12 3.56 1.19
CA HIS A 81 -32.91 3.04 -0.15
C HIS A 81 -31.42 2.69 -0.35
N PRO A 82 -31.06 1.59 -1.03
CA PRO A 82 -29.67 1.20 -1.23
C PRO A 82 -28.80 2.31 -1.83
N THR A 83 -29.32 3.02 -2.84
CA THR A 83 -28.64 4.18 -3.45
C THR A 83 -28.36 5.31 -2.46
N THR A 84 -29.23 5.52 -1.47
CA THR A 84 -29.00 6.52 -0.42
C THR A 84 -27.84 6.10 0.47
N LEU A 85 -27.78 4.81 0.86
CA LEU A 85 -26.67 4.27 1.64
C LEU A 85 -25.34 4.38 0.88
N GLU A 86 -25.33 4.03 -0.42
CA GLU A 86 -24.15 4.17 -1.29
C GLU A 86 -23.67 5.62 -1.35
N THR A 87 -24.60 6.56 -1.51
CA THR A 87 -24.29 8.00 -1.56
C THR A 87 -23.68 8.48 -0.24
N LEU A 88 -24.25 8.07 0.89
CA LEU A 88 -23.73 8.44 2.21
C LEU A 88 -22.31 7.90 2.45
N ILE A 89 -22.06 6.64 2.08
CA ILE A 89 -20.74 6.02 2.22
C ILE A 89 -19.72 6.66 1.28
N LEU A 90 -20.12 6.97 0.04
CA LEU A 90 -19.28 7.66 -0.94
C LEU A 90 -18.84 9.03 -0.40
N LEU A 91 -19.78 9.80 0.13
CA LEU A 91 -19.50 11.09 0.75
C LEU A 91 -18.57 10.90 1.95
N GLU A 92 -18.90 10.04 2.90
CA GLU A 92 -18.06 9.85 4.09
C GLU A 92 -16.62 9.43 3.75
N PHE A 93 -16.43 8.50 2.81
CA PHE A 93 -15.12 8.07 2.38
C PHE A 93 -14.30 9.18 1.72
N ASN A 94 -14.97 10.03 0.94
CA ASN A 94 -14.36 11.13 0.21
C ASN A 94 -14.41 12.47 0.96
N ARG A 95 -14.63 12.48 2.29
CA ARG A 95 -14.77 13.71 3.10
C ARG A 95 -13.64 14.73 2.92
N LYS A 96 -12.45 14.32 2.49
CA LYS A 96 -11.33 15.23 2.20
C LYS A 96 -11.46 15.97 0.87
N LEU A 97 -12.32 15.49 -0.03
CA LEU A 97 -12.49 15.98 -1.39
C LEU A 97 -13.72 16.89 -1.52
N TRP A 98 -14.63 16.89 -0.55
CA TRP A 98 -15.77 17.79 -0.53
C TRP A 98 -15.83 18.49 0.83
N ASP A 99 -15.81 19.82 0.78
CA ASP A 99 -16.05 20.69 1.93
C ASP A 99 -17.19 21.65 1.59
N ALA A 100 -17.79 22.27 2.60
CA ALA A 100 -18.82 23.29 2.40
C ALA A 100 -18.34 24.41 1.47
N ASP A 101 -17.06 24.75 1.54
CA ASP A 101 -16.42 25.74 0.67
C ASP A 101 -16.45 25.31 -0.80
N VAL A 102 -16.15 24.03 -1.10
CA VAL A 102 -16.23 23.48 -2.45
C VAL A 102 -17.66 23.54 -3.00
N VAL A 103 -18.66 23.34 -2.14
CA VAL A 103 -20.08 23.42 -2.55
C VAL A 103 -20.53 24.87 -2.74
N LEU A 104 -19.99 25.81 -1.97
CA LEU A 104 -20.29 27.24 -2.08
C LEU A 104 -19.68 27.88 -3.33
N GLU A 105 -18.55 27.38 -3.80
CA GLU A 105 -17.90 27.84 -5.03
C GLU A 105 -18.62 27.39 -6.32
N ILE A 106 -19.58 26.47 -6.24
CA ILE A 106 -20.39 26.05 -7.40
C ILE A 106 -21.39 27.17 -7.73
N PRO A 107 -21.28 27.83 -8.90
CA PRO A 107 -22.23 28.86 -9.30
C PRO A 107 -23.64 28.26 -9.38
N ARG A 108 -24.62 28.89 -8.72
CA ARG A 108 -26.03 28.50 -8.77
C ARG A 108 -26.69 28.93 -10.08
N GLU A 109 -26.15 28.48 -11.20
CA GLU A 109 -26.80 28.60 -12.50
C GLU A 109 -27.07 27.21 -13.08
N LEU A 110 -28.26 26.71 -12.76
CA LEU A 110 -29.03 25.73 -13.53
C LEU A 110 -30.48 26.21 -13.58
#